data_AF-Q9M1F6-F1
#
_entry.id   AF-Q9M1F6-F1
#
_cell.length_a   1.000
_cell.length_b   1.000
_cell.length_c   1.000
_cell.angle_alpha   90.00
_cell.angle_beta   90.00
_cell.angle_gamma   90.00
#
_symmetry.space_group_name_H-M   'P 1'
#
loop_
_entity.id
_entity.type
_entity.pdbx_description
1 polymer ?
#
loop_
_entity_poly.entity_id
_entity_poly.type
_entity_poly.pdbx_seq_one_letter_code
_entity_poly.pdbx_strand_id
1 'polypeptide(L)'
;MERSVPHHEKFALLMDDVHRIRQQFTFSIPILVTGKQANFTYKLAKETLVSRNIRPMPRTTQKKTCGICFVDDIEGQEMFSAALCSHYFCVECMKQRIEVSLNEGGVPRCPRHGCKSALTLRSCDHLLTPKQREMWEQRIKEESIPVCNRFHCPNPKCWALMSKTELTESTDDGVRRCCSKCRKPFCIDCNVSWHSNLSCKEYKMKGNKATTTVWLYVLLCMRNPMEAWRLLSSSPIGDETGGRFYGLHCPHFSFFP
;
A
#
# COMPACT_ATOMS: atom_id res chain seq x y z
N MET A 1 20.17 5.37 -30.19
CA MET A 1 19.57 6.71 -30.02
C MET A 1 18.06 6.56 -30.15
N GLU A 2 17.32 6.50 -29.04
CA GLU A 2 15.85 6.60 -29.10
C GLU A 2 15.50 8.00 -29.62
N ARG A 3 15.01 8.08 -30.87
CA ARG A 3 14.43 9.31 -31.41
C ARG A 3 13.17 9.62 -30.61
N SER A 4 13.22 10.66 -29.80
CA SER A 4 12.04 11.21 -29.15
C SER A 4 11.12 11.79 -30.23
N VAL A 5 9.90 11.24 -30.32
CA VAL A 5 8.81 11.76 -31.15
C VAL A 5 8.60 13.24 -30.81
N PRO A 6 8.68 14.17 -31.79
CA PRO A 6 8.45 15.59 -31.59
C PRO A 6 7.12 15.85 -30.87
N HIS A 7 7.08 16.89 -30.03
CA HIS A 7 5.90 17.25 -29.24
C HIS A 7 4.63 17.26 -30.11
N HIS A 8 4.66 17.89 -31.29
CA HIS A 8 3.52 17.99 -32.20
C HIS A 8 2.97 16.65 -32.68
N GLU A 9 3.83 15.65 -32.95
CA GLU A 9 3.40 14.30 -33.34
C GLU A 9 2.64 13.61 -32.20
N LYS A 10 3.03 13.82 -30.95
CA LYS A 10 2.29 13.28 -29.79
C LYS A 10 0.89 13.87 -29.66
N PHE A 11 0.72 15.16 -29.92
CA PHE A 11 -0.62 15.78 -29.91
C PHE A 11 -1.49 15.24 -31.04
N ALA A 12 -0.94 15.07 -32.24
CA ALA A 12 -1.66 14.48 -33.36
C ALA A 12 -2.17 13.06 -33.03
N LEU A 13 -1.30 12.20 -32.50
CA LEU A 13 -1.65 10.84 -32.08
C LEU A 13 -2.76 10.82 -31.01
N LEU A 14 -2.68 11.71 -30.01
CA LEU A 14 -3.73 11.83 -28.98
C LEU A 14 -5.06 12.30 -29.58
N MET A 15 -5.03 13.21 -30.55
CA MET A 15 -6.24 13.70 -31.23
C MET A 15 -6.88 12.62 -32.10
N ASP A 16 -6.08 11.79 -32.76
CA ASP A 16 -6.56 10.62 -33.52
C ASP A 16 -7.24 9.60 -32.60
N ASP A 17 -6.64 9.32 -31.43
CA ASP A 17 -7.23 8.46 -30.41
C ASP A 17 -8.57 9.01 -29.90
N VAL A 18 -8.64 10.32 -29.60
CA VAL A 18 -9.88 10.99 -29.19
C VAL A 18 -10.93 10.89 -30.29
N HIS A 19 -10.57 11.09 -31.56
CA HIS A 19 -11.49 10.96 -32.68
C HIS A 19 -12.04 9.53 -32.80
N ARG A 20 -11.16 8.52 -32.73
CA ARG A 20 -11.54 7.10 -32.75
C ARG A 20 -12.47 6.73 -31.60
N ILE A 21 -12.20 7.22 -30.38
CA ILE A 21 -13.07 6.98 -29.21
C ILE A 21 -14.44 7.63 -29.41
N ARG A 22 -14.50 8.86 -29.95
CA ARG A 22 -15.77 9.58 -30.19
C ARG A 22 -16.69 8.82 -31.15
N GLN A 23 -16.14 8.14 -32.15
CA GLN A 23 -16.92 7.33 -33.10
C GLN A 23 -17.63 6.13 -32.44
N GLN A 24 -17.24 5.72 -31.23
CA GLN A 24 -17.90 4.64 -30.50
C GLN A 24 -19.19 5.08 -29.77
N PHE A 25 -19.49 6.38 -29.72
CA PHE A 25 -20.66 6.91 -29.01
C PHE A 25 -21.73 7.39 -29.99
N THR A 26 -23.00 7.13 -29.68
CA THR A 26 -24.15 7.61 -30.46
C THR A 26 -24.19 9.14 -30.57
N PHE A 27 -23.68 9.85 -29.56
CA PHE A 27 -23.47 11.29 -29.60
C PHE A 27 -22.22 11.66 -28.78
N SER A 28 -21.50 12.69 -29.21
CA SER A 28 -20.37 13.25 -28.45
C SER A 28 -20.37 14.78 -28.55
N ILE A 29 -20.46 15.46 -27.40
CA ILE A 29 -20.49 16.92 -27.33
C ILE A 29 -19.16 17.39 -26.70
N PRO A 30 -18.31 18.12 -27.44
CA PRO A 30 -17.13 18.73 -26.86
C PRO A 30 -17.54 19.90 -25.96
N ILE A 31 -16.94 19.99 -24.78
CA ILE A 31 -17.17 21.08 -23.83
C ILE A 31 -15.88 21.88 -23.74
N LEU A 32 -15.94 23.18 -24.06
CA LEU A 32 -14.81 24.08 -23.88
C LEU A 32 -14.66 24.41 -22.39
N VAL A 33 -13.46 24.22 -21.84
CA VAL A 33 -13.16 24.51 -20.44
C VAL A 33 -11.99 25.47 -20.34
N THR A 34 -12.04 26.39 -19.37
CA THR A 34 -10.89 27.23 -19.06
C THR A 34 -9.79 26.41 -18.41
N GLY A 35 -8.52 26.84 -18.50
CA GLY A 35 -7.39 26.14 -17.88
C GLY A 35 -7.58 25.91 -16.36
N LYS A 36 -8.25 26.84 -15.66
CA LYS A 36 -8.60 26.69 -14.24
C LYS A 36 -9.62 25.59 -13.98
N GLN A 37 -10.52 25.33 -14.92
CA GLN A 37 -11.58 24.32 -14.82
C GLN A 37 -11.12 22.94 -15.30
N ALA A 38 -10.08 22.85 -16.13
CA ALA A 38 -9.65 21.60 -16.75
C ALA A 38 -9.43 20.46 -15.74
N ASN A 39 -8.75 20.73 -14.61
CA ASN A 39 -8.54 19.73 -13.55
C ASN A 39 -9.85 19.29 -12.88
N PHE A 40 -10.78 20.23 -12.65
CA PHE A 40 -12.07 19.95 -12.05
C PHE A 40 -12.96 19.13 -13.01
N THR A 41 -13.02 19.52 -14.29
CA THR A 41 -13.79 18.79 -15.30
C THR A 41 -13.22 17.39 -15.55
N TYR A 42 -11.90 17.25 -15.58
CA TYR A 42 -11.25 15.93 -15.67
C TYR A 42 -11.60 15.05 -14.46
N LYS A 43 -11.56 15.62 -13.25
CA LYS A 43 -11.97 14.91 -12.02
C LYS A 43 -13.44 14.46 -12.10
N LEU A 44 -14.34 15.36 -12.50
CA LEU A 44 -15.78 15.06 -12.63
C LEU A 44 -16.06 14.02 -13.72
N ALA A 45 -15.38 14.08 -14.87
CA ALA A 45 -15.51 13.09 -15.94
C ALA A 45 -15.04 11.70 -15.47
N LYS A 46 -13.93 11.65 -14.73
CA LYS A 46 -13.41 10.43 -14.12
C LYS A 46 -14.35 9.86 -13.06
N GLU A 47 -15.06 10.70 -12.31
CA GLU A 47 -16.10 10.30 -11.36
C GLU A 47 -17.36 9.77 -12.07
N THR A 48 -17.77 10.40 -13.17
CA THR A 48 -18.96 10.02 -13.93
C THR A 48 -18.80 8.67 -14.65
N LEU A 49 -17.61 8.39 -15.19
CA LEU A 49 -17.28 7.07 -15.77
C LEU A 49 -17.44 5.94 -14.76
N VAL A 50 -17.26 6.24 -13.47
CA VAL A 50 -17.30 5.27 -12.39
C VAL A 50 -18.72 5.05 -11.93
N SER A 51 -19.52 6.11 -11.88
CA SER A 51 -20.97 5.99 -11.66
C SER A 51 -21.64 5.16 -12.76
N ARG A 52 -21.15 5.20 -14.01
CA ARG A 52 -21.66 4.33 -15.10
C ARG A 52 -21.15 2.89 -15.02
N ASN A 53 -19.99 2.65 -14.41
CA ASN A 53 -19.51 1.29 -14.11
C ASN A 53 -20.21 0.67 -12.90
N ILE A 54 -20.94 1.46 -12.12
CA ILE A 54 -22.05 0.98 -11.30
C ILE A 54 -23.27 0.91 -12.23
N ARG A 55 -23.31 -0.07 -13.13
CA ARG A 55 -24.64 -0.52 -13.59
C ARG A 55 -25.32 -1.05 -12.33
N PRO A 56 -26.48 -0.52 -11.90
CA PRO A 56 -27.38 -1.34 -11.12
C PRO A 56 -27.56 -2.59 -12.00
N MET A 57 -27.17 -3.75 -11.48
CA MET A 57 -27.60 -5.01 -12.06
C MET A 57 -29.11 -4.84 -12.34
N PRO A 58 -29.63 -5.20 -13.53
CA PRO A 58 -31.08 -5.30 -13.66
C PRO A 58 -31.58 -6.09 -12.45
N ARG A 59 -32.72 -5.69 -11.86
CA ARG A 59 -33.34 -6.36 -10.70
C ARG A 59 -33.85 -7.76 -11.10
N THR A 60 -33.02 -8.54 -11.77
CA THR A 60 -33.18 -9.97 -11.94
C THR A 60 -32.85 -10.57 -10.59
N THR A 61 -33.83 -11.26 -10.01
CA THR A 61 -33.80 -12.12 -8.83
C THR A 61 -32.84 -13.31 -8.97
N GLN A 62 -31.69 -13.13 -9.64
CA GLN A 62 -30.63 -14.12 -9.67
C GLN A 62 -29.90 -14.07 -8.33
N LYS A 63 -30.44 -14.86 -7.42
CA LYS A 63 -29.75 -15.44 -6.28
C LYS A 63 -28.38 -15.97 -6.73
N LYS A 64 -27.32 -15.59 -6.02
CA LYS A 64 -25.94 -15.87 -6.41
C LYS A 64 -25.15 -16.41 -5.22
N THR A 65 -24.19 -17.28 -5.54
CA THR A 65 -23.29 -17.91 -4.57
C THR A 65 -22.07 -17.04 -4.29
N CYS A 66 -21.69 -16.92 -3.02
CA CYS A 66 -20.44 -16.28 -2.64
C CYS A 66 -19.22 -17.13 -3.03
N GLY A 67 -18.26 -16.55 -3.75
CA GLY A 67 -17.02 -17.26 -4.15
C GLY A 67 -16.01 -17.55 -3.04
N ILE A 68 -16.33 -17.29 -1.76
CA ILE A 68 -15.48 -17.59 -0.58
C ILE A 68 -16.18 -18.56 0.36
N CYS A 69 -17.35 -18.19 0.89
CA CYS A 69 -18.07 -19.01 1.87
C CYS A 69 -19.03 -20.01 1.25
N PHE A 70 -19.24 -19.95 -0.08
CA PHE A 70 -20.17 -20.83 -0.81
C PHE A 70 -21.62 -20.78 -0.32
N VAL A 71 -21.99 -19.74 0.44
CA VAL A 71 -23.39 -19.47 0.76
C VAL A 71 -24.09 -19.08 -0.53
N ASP A 72 -25.12 -19.85 -0.87
CA ASP A 72 -26.02 -19.62 -2.00
C ASP A 72 -27.07 -18.58 -1.64
N ASP A 73 -27.89 -18.22 -2.63
CA ASP A 73 -29.13 -17.50 -2.38
C ASP A 73 -29.01 -16.08 -1.79
N ILE A 74 -27.84 -15.46 -1.93
CA ILE A 74 -27.54 -14.12 -1.41
C ILE A 74 -28.24 -13.06 -2.27
N GLU A 75 -28.92 -12.12 -1.62
CA GLU A 75 -29.53 -10.98 -2.27
C GLU A 75 -28.48 -10.08 -2.91
N GLY A 76 -28.77 -9.51 -4.08
CA GLY A 76 -27.79 -8.69 -4.81
C GLY A 76 -27.25 -7.49 -4.03
N GLN A 77 -27.98 -6.98 -3.03
CA GLN A 77 -27.55 -5.89 -2.14
C GLN A 77 -26.49 -6.35 -1.12
N GLU A 78 -26.50 -7.63 -0.75
CA GLU A 78 -25.53 -8.25 0.14
C GLU A 78 -24.32 -8.80 -0.62
N MET A 79 -24.25 -8.54 -1.93
CA MET A 79 -23.13 -8.92 -2.77
C MET A 79 -22.26 -7.72 -3.15
N PHE A 80 -20.96 -7.89 -2.94
CA PHE A 80 -19.92 -7.02 -3.47
C PHE A 80 -19.42 -7.52 -4.82
N SER A 81 -19.35 -6.63 -5.81
CA SER A 81 -18.74 -6.89 -7.12
C SER A 81 -17.39 -6.19 -7.25
N ALA A 82 -16.33 -6.94 -7.51
CA ALA A 82 -15.01 -6.38 -7.74
C ALA A 82 -14.94 -5.69 -9.11
N ALA A 83 -14.86 -4.35 -9.11
CA ALA A 83 -14.97 -3.51 -10.31
C ALA A 83 -14.02 -3.90 -11.48
N LEU A 84 -12.82 -4.41 -11.18
CA LEU A 84 -11.82 -4.73 -12.21
C LEU A 84 -11.94 -6.13 -12.81
N CYS A 85 -12.64 -7.06 -12.16
CA CYS A 85 -12.70 -8.47 -12.60
C CYS A 85 -14.11 -9.07 -12.57
N SER A 86 -15.12 -8.32 -12.14
CA SER A 86 -16.52 -8.76 -12.03
C SER A 86 -16.74 -10.02 -11.18
N HIS A 87 -15.79 -10.41 -10.32
CA HIS A 87 -16.03 -11.46 -9.33
C HIS A 87 -16.91 -10.93 -8.20
N TYR A 88 -17.81 -11.79 -7.71
CA TYR A 88 -18.77 -11.45 -6.67
C TYR A 88 -18.52 -12.25 -5.39
N PHE A 89 -18.70 -11.59 -4.25
CA PHE A 89 -18.57 -12.14 -2.92
C PHE A 89 -19.64 -11.54 -2.02
N CYS A 90 -20.06 -12.22 -0.95
CA CYS A 90 -20.91 -11.56 0.03
C CYS A 90 -20.15 -10.42 0.72
N VAL A 91 -20.88 -9.40 1.15
CA VAL A 91 -20.34 -8.20 1.82
C VAL A 91 -19.50 -8.58 3.05
N GLU A 92 -19.96 -9.55 3.85
CA GLU A 92 -19.26 -9.99 5.06
C GLU A 92 -17.90 -10.64 4.77
N CYS A 93 -17.82 -11.53 3.78
CA CYS A 93 -16.53 -12.09 3.34
C CYS A 93 -15.60 -11.00 2.79
N MET A 94 -16.16 -9.98 2.13
CA MET A 94 -15.35 -8.88 1.61
C MET A 94 -14.79 -8.00 2.74
N LYS A 95 -15.59 -7.68 3.77
CA LYS A 95 -15.12 -6.95 4.95
C LYS A 95 -13.97 -7.70 5.64
N GLN A 96 -14.15 -8.99 5.92
CA GLN A 96 -13.11 -9.83 6.52
C GLN A 96 -11.85 -9.88 5.67
N ARG A 97 -11.99 -10.05 4.34
CA ARG A 97 -10.83 -10.08 3.43
C ARG A 97 -10.08 -8.75 3.40
N ILE A 98 -10.79 -7.63 3.42
CA ILE A 98 -10.16 -6.31 3.51
C ILE A 98 -9.40 -6.19 4.83
N GLU A 99 -10.02 -6.55 5.95
CA GLU A 99 -9.42 -6.48 7.27
C GLU A 99 -8.13 -7.33 7.35
N VAL A 100 -8.19 -8.60 6.97
CA VAL A 100 -7.03 -9.49 6.97
C VAL A 100 -5.90 -8.92 6.12
N SER A 101 -6.18 -8.52 4.87
CA SER A 101 -5.17 -7.94 3.99
C SER A 101 -4.56 -6.66 4.55
N LEU A 102 -5.36 -5.81 5.20
CA LEU A 102 -4.90 -4.60 5.86
C LEU A 102 -4.18 -4.89 7.18
N ASN A 103 -4.34 -6.03 7.83
CA ASN A 103 -3.52 -6.38 8.98
C ASN A 103 -2.18 -6.99 8.54
N GLU A 104 -2.16 -7.76 7.46
CA GLU A 104 -0.97 -8.44 6.90
C GLU A 104 0.06 -7.53 6.21
N GLY A 105 -0.15 -6.21 6.15
CA GLY A 105 0.79 -5.31 5.46
C GLY A 105 0.51 -5.13 3.96
N GLY A 106 -0.58 -5.68 3.42
CA GLY A 106 -0.87 -5.67 1.98
C GLY A 106 -1.97 -4.69 1.55
N VAL A 107 -2.02 -4.43 0.24
CA VAL A 107 -3.18 -3.82 -0.42
C VAL A 107 -4.21 -4.92 -0.77
N PRO A 108 -5.48 -4.76 -0.39
CA PRO A 108 -6.54 -5.72 -0.71
C PRO A 108 -6.65 -6.05 -2.20
N ARG A 109 -6.71 -7.35 -2.49
CA ARG A 109 -6.86 -7.92 -3.84
C ARG A 109 -8.10 -8.80 -3.91
N CYS A 110 -8.53 -9.11 -5.14
CA CYS A 110 -9.63 -10.02 -5.38
C CYS A 110 -9.40 -11.36 -4.67
N PRO A 111 -10.35 -11.84 -3.86
CA PRO A 111 -10.21 -13.12 -3.16
C PRO A 111 -10.34 -14.37 -4.05
N ARG A 112 -10.80 -14.26 -5.31
CA ARG A 112 -10.88 -15.39 -6.24
C ARG A 112 -9.49 -15.97 -6.48
N HIS A 113 -9.34 -17.28 -6.32
CA HIS A 113 -8.10 -17.99 -6.62
C HIS A 113 -7.59 -17.69 -8.04
N GLY A 114 -6.31 -17.34 -8.17
CA GLY A 114 -5.66 -16.97 -9.44
C GLY A 114 -5.95 -15.56 -9.95
N CYS A 115 -6.90 -14.82 -9.35
CA CYS A 115 -7.19 -13.45 -9.74
C CYS A 115 -6.18 -12.47 -9.12
N LYS A 116 -5.51 -11.68 -9.95
CA LYS A 116 -4.49 -10.70 -9.51
C LYS A 116 -5.02 -9.26 -9.41
N SER A 117 -6.29 -9.04 -9.73
CA SER A 117 -6.90 -7.70 -9.74
C SER A 117 -6.88 -7.09 -8.33
N ALA A 118 -6.33 -5.89 -8.22
CA ALA A 118 -6.40 -5.09 -7.00
C ALA A 118 -7.83 -4.61 -6.76
N LEU A 119 -8.22 -4.50 -5.50
CA LEU A 119 -9.43 -3.76 -5.14
C LEU A 119 -9.10 -2.28 -5.10
N THR A 120 -10.10 -1.44 -5.38
CA THR A 120 -9.91 0.02 -5.31
C THR A 120 -10.51 0.54 -4.02
N LEU A 121 -9.81 1.46 -3.35
CA LEU A 121 -10.32 2.12 -2.14
C LEU A 121 -11.75 2.66 -2.38
N ARG A 122 -11.94 3.32 -3.52
CA ARG A 122 -13.22 3.90 -3.93
C ARG A 122 -14.34 2.86 -4.10
N SER A 123 -14.06 1.67 -4.64
CA SER A 123 -15.09 0.63 -4.78
C SER A 123 -15.50 0.05 -3.44
N CYS A 124 -14.59 0.01 -2.48
CA CYS A 124 -14.81 -0.60 -1.18
C CYS A 124 -15.18 0.41 -0.10
N ASP A 125 -15.30 1.70 -0.44
CA ASP A 125 -15.49 2.82 0.49
C ASP A 125 -16.54 2.59 1.57
N HIS A 126 -17.70 2.08 1.15
CA HIS A 126 -18.87 1.78 1.97
C HIS A 126 -18.69 0.55 2.90
N LEU A 127 -17.63 -0.23 2.70
CA LEU A 127 -17.26 -1.38 3.53
C LEU A 127 -16.24 -1.03 4.61
N LEU A 128 -15.68 0.19 4.59
CA LEU A 128 -14.53 0.57 5.42
C LEU A 128 -14.94 1.40 6.63
N THR A 129 -14.31 1.08 7.76
CA THR A 129 -14.19 2.03 8.87
C THR A 129 -13.20 3.15 8.52
N PRO A 130 -13.27 4.33 9.16
CA PRO A 130 -12.28 5.40 8.97
C PRO A 130 -10.84 4.95 9.18
N LYS A 131 -10.61 4.08 10.18
CA LYS A 131 -9.29 3.50 10.47
C LYS A 131 -8.80 2.61 9.32
N GLN A 132 -9.66 1.74 8.78
CA GLN A 132 -9.30 0.88 7.66
C GLN A 132 -9.01 1.69 6.39
N ARG A 133 -9.74 2.79 6.16
CA ARG A 133 -9.46 3.72 5.05
C ARG A 133 -8.06 4.30 5.16
N GLU A 134 -7.71 4.88 6.31
CA GLU A 134 -6.37 5.46 6.55
C GLU A 134 -5.28 4.39 6.38
N MET A 135 -5.49 3.19 6.95
CA MET A 135 -4.57 2.07 6.78
C MET A 135 -4.41 1.70 5.30
N TRP A 136 -5.49 1.61 4.53
CA TRP A 136 -5.42 1.28 3.10
C TRP A 136 -4.68 2.37 2.31
N GLU A 137 -4.95 3.65 2.55
CA GLU A 137 -4.20 4.76 1.94
C GLU A 137 -2.70 4.66 2.23
N GLN A 138 -2.34 4.35 3.48
CA GLN A 138 -0.96 4.09 3.85
C GLN A 138 -0.39 2.90 3.07
N ARG A 139 -1.12 1.79 2.92
CA ARG A 139 -0.65 0.62 2.14
C ARG A 139 -0.45 0.90 0.66
N ILE A 140 -1.31 1.73 0.06
CA ILE A 140 -1.11 2.16 -1.32
C ILE A 140 0.20 2.95 -1.44
N LYS A 141 0.48 3.86 -0.50
CA LYS A 141 1.75 4.59 -0.46
C LYS A 141 2.93 3.63 -0.29
N GLU A 142 2.86 2.71 0.65
CA GLU A 142 3.93 1.74 0.90
C GLU A 142 4.18 0.81 -0.31
N GLU A 143 3.12 0.32 -0.96
CA GLU A 143 3.21 -0.54 -2.14
C GLU A 143 3.83 0.19 -3.34
N SER A 144 3.60 1.51 -3.46
CA SER A 144 4.20 2.36 -4.50
C SER A 144 5.71 2.56 -4.37
N ILE A 145 6.30 2.27 -3.20
CA ILE A 145 7.75 2.36 -3.00
C ILE A 145 8.37 1.03 -3.46
N PRO A 146 9.24 1.03 -4.50
CA PRO A 146 9.94 -0.17 -4.94
C PRO A 146 10.73 -0.78 -3.78
N VAL A 147 10.74 -2.11 -3.67
CA VAL A 147 11.37 -2.82 -2.54
C VAL A 147 12.84 -2.41 -2.35
N CYS A 148 13.60 -2.23 -3.43
CA CYS A 148 15.00 -1.78 -3.41
C CYS A 148 15.23 -0.35 -2.90
N ASN A 149 14.15 0.45 -2.87
CA ASN A 149 14.15 1.85 -2.43
C ASN A 149 13.46 2.04 -1.08
N ARG A 150 12.90 0.98 -0.48
CA ARG A 150 12.26 1.03 0.84
C ARG A 150 13.30 1.22 1.93
N PHE A 151 13.07 2.20 2.78
CA PHE A 151 13.86 2.47 3.96
C PHE A 151 12.95 2.73 5.15
N HIS A 152 13.23 2.06 6.27
CA HIS A 152 12.45 2.24 7.49
C HIS A 152 13.21 3.09 8.50
N CYS A 153 12.51 4.01 9.15
CA CYS A 153 13.10 4.80 10.23
C CYS A 153 13.62 3.87 11.34
N PRO A 154 14.91 3.96 11.73
CA PRO A 154 15.48 3.10 12.77
C PRO A 154 15.03 3.48 14.18
N ASN A 155 14.30 4.59 14.34
CA ASN A 155 13.71 4.96 15.62
C ASN A 155 12.55 4.01 15.96
N PRO A 156 12.63 3.23 17.06
CA PRO A 156 11.61 2.25 17.45
C PRO A 156 10.28 2.88 17.90
N LYS A 157 10.18 4.20 17.95
CA LYS A 157 8.90 4.92 18.16
C LYS A 157 8.27 5.43 16.86
N CYS A 158 8.95 5.32 15.71
CA CYS A 158 8.52 5.94 14.46
C CYS A 158 8.12 4.91 13.38
N TRP A 159 9.01 3.96 13.09
CA TRP A 159 8.83 2.88 12.09
C TRP A 159 8.41 3.32 10.67
N ALA A 160 8.41 4.62 10.38
CA ALA A 160 7.95 5.15 9.10
C ALA A 160 8.71 4.53 7.93
N LEU A 161 7.96 4.00 6.94
CA LEU A 161 8.50 3.59 5.66
C LEU A 161 8.62 4.81 4.75
N MET A 162 9.77 4.94 4.10
CA MET A 162 10.10 6.04 3.20
C MET A 162 10.84 5.48 1.99
N SER A 163 10.81 6.22 0.89
CA SER A 163 11.70 5.98 -0.24
C SER A 163 13.07 6.61 0.01
N LYS A 164 14.15 6.06 -0.56
CA LYS A 164 15.48 6.70 -0.55
C LYS A 164 15.44 8.15 -1.07
N THR A 165 14.56 8.44 -2.01
CA THR A 165 14.35 9.78 -2.58
C THR A 165 13.65 10.77 -1.65
N GLU A 166 12.84 10.30 -0.69
CA GLU A 166 12.22 11.16 0.33
C GLU A 166 13.21 11.57 1.44
N LEU A 167 14.40 10.97 1.48
CA LEU A 167 15.41 11.25 2.49
C LEU A 167 16.20 12.51 2.14
N THR A 168 15.91 13.60 2.85
CA THR A 168 16.69 14.84 2.74
C THR A 168 18.14 14.59 3.16
N GLU A 169 19.08 15.02 2.33
CA GLU A 169 20.50 15.09 2.66
C GLU A 169 20.68 16.13 3.75
N SER A 170 21.41 15.76 4.81
CA SER A 170 21.72 16.69 5.89
C SER A 170 23.20 17.05 5.97
N THR A 171 24.06 16.32 5.25
CA THR A 171 25.52 16.53 5.22
C THR A 171 26.08 16.15 3.85
N ASP A 172 27.21 16.76 3.51
CA ASP A 172 27.96 16.54 2.25
C ASP A 172 28.35 15.07 2.02
N ASP A 173 28.57 14.30 3.10
CA ASP A 173 28.98 12.90 3.00
C ASP A 173 27.86 11.94 2.50
N GLY A 174 26.61 12.40 2.34
CA GLY A 174 25.49 11.60 1.84
C GLY A 174 24.97 10.49 2.77
N VAL A 175 25.71 10.12 3.82
CA VAL A 175 25.40 9.03 4.77
C VAL A 175 24.36 9.46 5.82
N ARG A 176 24.43 10.70 6.30
CA ARG A 176 23.49 11.21 7.31
C ARG A 176 22.19 11.66 6.66
N ARG A 177 21.10 10.98 7.01
CA ARG A 177 19.75 11.29 6.52
C ARG A 177 18.83 11.58 7.69
N CYS A 178 17.75 12.31 7.45
CA CYS A 178 16.71 12.57 8.44
C CYS A 178 15.41 11.86 8.06
N CYS A 179 14.75 11.26 9.05
CA CYS A 179 13.42 10.69 8.82
C CYS A 179 12.42 11.80 8.45
N SER A 180 11.65 11.62 7.38
CA SER A 180 10.65 12.60 6.96
C SER A 180 9.53 12.80 8.00
N LYS A 181 9.19 11.75 8.77
CA LYS A 181 8.15 11.78 9.82
C LYS A 181 8.65 12.36 11.15
N CYS A 182 9.68 11.76 11.76
CA CYS A 182 10.12 12.17 13.11
C CYS A 182 11.32 13.13 13.13
N ARG A 183 11.87 13.48 11.95
CA ARG A 183 13.01 14.40 11.76
C ARG A 183 14.31 14.00 12.46
N LYS A 184 14.36 12.83 13.12
CA LYS A 184 15.57 12.32 13.77
C LYS A 184 16.61 11.89 12.72
N PRO A 185 17.89 12.24 12.92
CA PRO A 185 18.95 11.82 12.02
C PRO A 185 19.32 10.36 12.22
N PHE A 186 19.70 9.70 11.14
CA PHE A 186 20.16 8.32 11.11
C PHE A 186 21.26 8.12 10.07
N CYS A 187 22.01 7.03 10.22
CA CYS A 187 22.99 6.59 9.24
C CYS A 187 22.29 5.64 8.25
N ILE A 188 22.27 5.99 6.96
CA ILE A 188 21.61 5.16 5.93
C ILE A 188 22.32 3.81 5.72
N ASP A 189 23.65 3.78 5.82
CA ASP A 189 24.47 2.59 5.58
C ASP A 189 24.43 1.59 6.73
N CYS A 190 24.35 2.09 7.97
CA CYS A 190 24.25 1.26 9.16
C CYS A 190 22.78 0.96 9.54
N ASN A 191 21.82 1.73 9.01
CA ASN A 191 20.40 1.69 9.39
C ASN A 191 20.19 1.78 10.91
N VAL A 192 20.79 2.76 11.56
CA VAL A 192 20.73 3.02 13.01
C VAL A 192 20.62 4.53 13.26
N SER A 193 20.22 4.92 14.47
CA SER A 193 20.33 6.31 14.92
C SER A 193 21.71 6.89 14.64
N TRP A 194 21.77 8.18 14.28
CA TRP A 194 23.02 8.82 13.87
C TRP A 194 24.12 8.69 14.93
N HIS A 195 25.32 8.29 14.49
CA HIS A 195 26.50 8.11 15.34
C HIS A 195 27.58 9.15 14.98
N SER A 196 27.45 10.36 15.52
CA SER A 196 28.22 11.55 15.11
C SER A 196 29.74 11.45 15.26
N ASN A 197 30.23 10.51 16.07
CA ASN A 197 31.65 10.41 16.44
C ASN A 197 32.31 9.12 15.95
N LEU A 198 31.61 8.35 15.11
CA LEU A 198 32.10 7.07 14.60
C LEU A 198 31.80 7.00 13.11
N SER A 199 32.79 6.61 12.32
CA SER A 199 32.56 6.09 10.98
C SER A 199 31.69 4.84 11.04
N CYS A 200 31.02 4.50 9.94
CA CYS A 200 30.26 3.25 9.83
C CYS A 200 31.11 2.01 10.15
N LYS A 201 32.42 2.05 9.85
CA LYS A 201 33.36 0.98 10.17
C LYS A 201 33.60 0.86 11.68
N GLU A 202 33.89 1.97 12.35
CA GLU A 202 34.10 1.98 13.81
C GLU A 202 32.84 1.61 14.58
N TYR A 203 31.67 2.06 14.12
CA TYR A 203 30.39 1.69 14.71
C TYR A 203 30.17 0.16 14.70
N LYS A 204 30.42 -0.49 13.55
CA LYS A 204 30.30 -1.94 13.38
C LYS A 204 31.33 -2.72 14.22
N MET A 205 32.55 -2.20 14.37
CA MET A 205 33.61 -2.84 15.17
C MET A 205 33.29 -2.90 16.67
N LYS A 206 32.50 -1.95 17.20
CA LYS A 206 32.09 -1.94 18.61
C LYS A 206 30.99 -2.97 18.95
N GLY A 207 30.68 -3.91 18.07
CA GLY A 207 29.64 -4.92 18.27
C GLY A 207 28.21 -4.37 18.15
N ASN A 208 28.05 -3.10 17.80
CA ASN A 208 26.73 -2.49 17.59
C ASN A 208 26.12 -3.02 16.30
N LYS A 209 25.00 -3.75 16.42
CA LYS A 209 24.32 -4.37 15.28
C LYS A 209 23.33 -3.40 14.63
N ALA A 210 23.16 -3.56 13.33
CA ALA A 210 22.19 -2.80 12.56
C ALA A 210 20.75 -3.14 12.97
N THR A 211 19.85 -2.14 12.92
CA THR A 211 18.40 -2.33 13.16
C THR A 211 17.76 -3.30 12.16
N THR A 212 18.42 -3.59 11.03
CA THR A 212 17.96 -4.56 10.01
C THR A 212 17.67 -5.94 10.60
N THR A 213 18.40 -6.36 11.63
CA THR A 213 18.14 -7.62 12.34
C THR A 213 16.74 -7.63 12.95
N VAL A 214 16.35 -6.53 13.62
CA VAL A 214 15.02 -6.35 14.22
C VAL A 214 13.94 -6.40 13.14
N TRP A 215 14.17 -5.78 11.98
CA TRP A 215 13.23 -5.81 10.85
C TRP A 215 13.02 -7.21 10.29
N LEU A 216 14.08 -8.02 10.21
CA LEU A 216 13.97 -9.42 9.79
C LEU A 216 13.08 -10.20 10.75
N TYR A 217 13.27 -10.03 12.07
CA TYR A 217 12.40 -10.65 13.07
C TYR A 217 10.96 -10.16 12.99
N VAL A 218 10.73 -8.86 12.75
CA VAL A 218 9.36 -8.32 12.58
C VAL A 218 8.69 -8.90 11.33
N LEU A 219 9.38 -8.97 10.19
CA LEU A 219 8.85 -9.58 8.97
C LEU A 219 8.57 -11.09 9.16
N LEU A 220 9.45 -11.79 9.89
CA LEU A 220 9.24 -13.18 10.28
C LEU A 220 8.01 -13.30 11.20
N CYS A 221 7.84 -12.43 12.20
CA CYS A 221 6.66 -12.43 13.06
C CYS A 221 5.36 -12.24 12.27
N MET A 222 5.38 -11.42 11.22
CA MET A 222 4.21 -11.17 10.37
C MET A 222 3.87 -12.35 9.44
N ARG A 223 4.88 -13.15 9.03
CA ARG A 223 4.68 -14.29 8.11
C ARG A 223 4.50 -15.63 8.81
N ASN A 224 5.24 -15.85 9.90
CA ASN A 224 5.28 -17.09 10.66
C ASN A 224 5.58 -16.77 12.14
N PRO A 225 4.56 -16.43 12.94
CA PRO A 225 4.74 -16.06 14.34
C PRO A 225 5.53 -17.10 15.14
N MET A 226 5.22 -18.39 14.96
CA MET A 226 5.90 -19.47 15.68
C MET A 226 7.41 -19.56 15.39
N GLU A 227 7.79 -19.43 14.12
CA GLU A 227 9.20 -19.46 13.72
C GLU A 227 9.96 -18.23 14.21
N ALA A 228 9.31 -17.06 14.15
CA ALA A 228 9.87 -15.83 14.68
C ALA A 228 10.10 -15.92 16.20
N TRP A 229 9.16 -16.51 16.95
CA TRP A 229 9.33 -16.73 18.39
C TRP A 229 10.53 -17.64 18.69
N ARG A 230 10.69 -18.76 17.95
CA ARG A 230 11.86 -19.65 18.09
C ARG A 230 13.18 -18.92 17.81
N LEU A 231 13.23 -18.08 16.79
CA LEU A 231 14.43 -17.35 16.42
C LEU A 231 14.74 -16.22 17.42
N LEU A 232 13.72 -15.55 17.93
CA LEU A 232 13.86 -14.53 18.98
C LEU A 232 14.32 -15.14 20.31
N SER A 233 13.75 -16.28 20.71
CA SER A 233 14.12 -16.97 21.96
C SER A 233 15.50 -17.62 21.90
N SER A 234 15.99 -17.97 20.71
CA SER A 234 17.34 -18.51 20.50
C SER A 234 18.41 -17.43 20.31
N SER A 235 18.00 -16.16 20.19
CA SER A 235 18.94 -15.06 19.97
C SER A 235 19.53 -14.58 21.30
N PRO A 236 20.85 -14.39 21.42
CA PRO A 236 21.49 -13.93 22.65
C PRO A 236 21.26 -12.42 22.92
N ILE A 237 20.09 -11.89 22.56
CA ILE A 237 19.72 -10.47 22.69
C ILE A 237 19.21 -10.24 24.12
N GLY A 238 20.04 -10.50 25.12
CA GLY A 238 19.83 -10.01 26.49
C GLY A 238 20.70 -8.78 26.67
N ASP A 239 20.11 -7.58 26.56
CA ASP A 239 20.82 -6.34 26.90
C ASP A 239 20.89 -6.23 28.43
N GLU A 240 22.10 -6.06 28.97
CA GLU A 240 22.42 -5.99 30.40
C GLU A 240 21.91 -4.72 31.09
N THR A 241 21.23 -3.81 30.37
CA THR A 241 20.70 -2.56 30.94
C THR A 241 19.22 -2.65 31.33
N GLY A 242 18.83 -3.57 32.23
CA GLY A 242 17.54 -3.53 32.97
C GLY A 242 16.26 -3.32 32.14
N GLY A 243 16.34 -3.55 30.83
CA GLY A 243 15.36 -3.16 29.83
C GLY A 243 14.46 -4.33 29.53
N ARG A 244 13.49 -4.53 30.41
CA ARG A 244 12.27 -5.32 30.19
C ARG A 244 11.92 -5.25 28.69
N PHE A 245 11.78 -6.41 28.01
CA PHE A 245 11.35 -6.56 26.61
C PHE A 245 9.94 -5.96 26.38
N TYR A 246 9.79 -4.66 26.58
CA TYR A 246 8.60 -3.87 26.29
C TYR A 246 8.86 -3.13 24.99
N GLY A 247 8.74 -3.83 23.87
CA GLY A 247 8.96 -3.16 22.58
C GLY A 247 8.65 -3.99 21.35
N LEU A 248 8.75 -5.31 21.45
CA LEU A 248 8.23 -6.22 20.43
C LEU A 248 6.90 -6.83 20.93
N HIS A 249 5.97 -5.99 21.36
CA HIS A 249 4.58 -6.41 21.39
C HIS A 249 4.13 -6.48 19.94
N CYS A 250 4.35 -7.63 19.31
CA CYS A 250 3.72 -7.89 18.03
C CYS A 250 2.21 -7.89 18.31
N PRO A 251 1.41 -6.99 17.72
CA PRO A 251 -0.02 -6.93 17.99
C PRO A 251 -0.74 -8.25 17.65
N HIS A 252 -0.11 -9.12 16.83
CA HIS A 252 -0.55 -10.49 16.56
C HIS A 252 -0.33 -11.51 17.69
N PHE A 253 0.60 -11.27 18.63
CA PHE A 253 0.87 -12.21 19.72
C PHE A 253 -0.04 -12.04 20.94
N SER A 254 -0.85 -10.97 20.98
CA SER A 254 -1.88 -10.75 22.00
C SER A 254 -3.04 -11.75 21.94
N PHE A 255 -3.04 -12.67 20.98
CA PHE A 255 -4.13 -13.61 20.67
C PHE A 255 -3.76 -15.10 20.83
N PHE A 256 -2.56 -15.41 21.33
CA PHE A 256 -2.19 -16.80 21.65
C PHE A 256 -2.24 -17.00 23.17
N PRO A 257 -2.93 -18.05 23.67
CA PRO A 257 -2.94 -18.40 25.10
C PRO A 257 -1.56 -18.82 25.60
#